data_AF-A0A497KT50-F1
#
_entry.id   AF-A0A497KT50-F1
#
_cell.length_a   1.000
_cell.length_b   1.000
_cell.length_c   1.000
_cell.angle_alpha   90.00
_cell.angle_beta   90.00
_cell.angle_gamma   90.00
#
_symmetry.space_group_name_H-M   'P 1'
#
loop_
_entity.id
_entity.type
_entity.pdbx_description
1 polymer ?
#
loop_
_entity_poly.entity_id
_entity_poly.type
_entity_poly.pdbx_seq_one_letter_code
_entity_poly.pdbx_strand_id
1 'polypeptide(L)'
;MKMLTMLTILLLRLEETMVKQKVDYYEILQLIKDNGKNGILQSELWKKIGATSREGSRIASKLLKFGLIGRKRVLHNGKWTYRLLPTKLPVNIESIMDLPCAFCTDQERCGEEKYITPERCEKLTNYLMKNLKN
;
A
#
# COMPACT_ATOMS: atom_id res chain seq x y z
N MET A 1 29.99 42.22 -20.22
CA MET A 1 30.01 41.74 -18.81
C MET A 1 28.63 41.40 -18.22
N LYS A 2 27.49 41.50 -18.95
CA LYS A 2 26.15 41.07 -18.48
C LYS A 2 25.74 39.64 -18.91
N MET A 3 26.42 39.05 -19.90
CA MET A 3 26.13 37.69 -20.38
C MET A 3 26.67 36.60 -19.45
N LEU A 4 27.84 36.79 -18.84
CA LEU A 4 28.40 35.82 -17.88
C LEU A 4 27.48 35.63 -16.66
N THR A 5 26.85 36.71 -16.15
CA THR A 5 25.89 36.60 -15.04
C THR A 5 24.59 35.91 -15.46
N MET A 6 24.08 36.15 -16.67
CA MET A 6 22.92 35.43 -17.20
C MET A 6 23.18 33.92 -17.34
N LEU A 7 24.35 33.51 -17.82
CA LEU A 7 24.71 32.09 -17.94
C LEU A 7 24.85 31.44 -16.56
N THR A 8 25.41 32.16 -15.60
CA THR A 8 25.56 31.67 -14.21
C THR A 8 24.18 31.54 -13.52
N ILE A 9 23.28 32.50 -13.72
CA ILE A 9 21.89 32.44 -13.22
C ILE A 9 21.12 31.32 -13.91
N LEU A 10 21.33 31.09 -15.21
CA LEU A 10 20.70 30.00 -15.94
C LEU A 10 21.20 28.64 -15.45
N LEU A 11 22.50 28.49 -15.19
CA LEU A 11 23.09 27.28 -14.63
C LEU A 11 22.60 27.01 -13.20
N LEU A 12 22.58 28.02 -12.33
CA LEU A 12 21.99 27.91 -10.99
C LEU A 12 20.50 27.54 -11.05
N ARG A 13 19.75 28.16 -11.96
CA ARG A 13 18.33 27.86 -12.18
C ARG A 13 18.13 26.45 -12.77
N LEU A 14 19.04 25.97 -13.61
CA LEU A 14 19.03 24.60 -14.12
C LEU A 14 19.34 23.59 -13.02
N GLU A 15 20.34 23.85 -12.17
CA GLU A 15 20.65 23.06 -10.96
C GLU A 15 19.44 23.01 -10.00
N GLU A 16 18.79 24.15 -9.73
CA GLU A 16 17.57 24.23 -8.93
C GLU A 16 16.40 23.42 -9.53
N THR A 17 16.26 23.39 -10.87
CA THR A 17 15.19 22.60 -11.52
C THR A 17 15.42 21.09 -11.46
N MET A 18 16.68 20.64 -11.36
CA MET A 18 17.05 19.22 -11.26
C MET A 18 16.94 18.66 -9.83
N VAL A 19 16.75 19.54 -8.82
CA VAL A 19 16.52 19.18 -7.40
C VAL A 19 15.02 19.05 -7.07
N LYS A 20 14.10 19.06 -8.06
CA LYS A 20 12.71 18.67 -7.80
C LYS A 20 12.65 17.19 -7.43
N GLN A 21 12.59 16.95 -6.12
CA GLN A 21 12.44 15.66 -5.45
C GLN A 21 11.47 14.77 -6.24
N LYS A 22 11.99 13.67 -6.79
CA LYS A 22 11.20 12.68 -7.52
C LYS A 22 10.17 12.11 -6.56
N VAL A 23 8.90 12.43 -6.78
CA VAL A 23 7.80 11.91 -5.94
C VAL A 23 7.76 10.39 -6.03
N ASP A 24 7.99 9.72 -4.91
CA ASP A 24 7.88 8.26 -4.81
C ASP A 24 6.42 7.85 -4.57
N TYR A 25 5.73 7.47 -5.65
CA TYR A 25 4.35 7.01 -5.57
C TYR A 25 4.18 5.67 -4.86
N TYR A 26 5.23 4.84 -4.83
CA TYR A 26 5.17 3.53 -4.19
C TYR A 26 5.17 3.69 -2.68
N GLU A 27 6.09 4.50 -2.14
CA GLU A 27 6.17 4.79 -0.70
C GLU A 27 4.87 5.41 -0.19
N ILE A 28 4.31 6.37 -0.94
CA ILE A 28 3.04 7.03 -0.59
C ILE A 28 1.88 6.02 -0.61
N LEU A 29 1.84 5.10 -1.58
CA LEU A 29 0.81 4.07 -1.63
C LEU A 29 0.94 3.09 -0.46
N GLN A 30 2.17 2.72 -0.07
CA GLN A 30 2.38 1.86 1.10
C GLN A 30 1.90 2.54 2.37
N LEU A 31 2.21 3.82 2.56
CA LEU A 31 1.74 4.56 3.71
C LEU A 31 0.20 4.59 3.81
N ILE A 32 -0.50 4.65 2.68
CA ILE A 32 -1.97 4.53 2.64
C ILE A 32 -2.43 3.10 2.99
N LYS A 33 -1.73 2.07 2.49
CA LYS A 33 -2.04 0.66 2.75
C LYS A 33 -1.81 0.26 4.20
N ASP A 34 -0.79 0.79 4.85
CA ASP A 34 -0.45 0.51 6.25
C ASP A 34 -1.54 1.01 7.21
N ASN A 35 -2.34 2.00 6.79
CA ASN A 35 -3.53 2.45 7.52
C ASN A 35 -4.75 1.51 7.32
N GLY A 36 -4.61 0.46 6.53
CA GLY A 36 -5.59 -0.61 6.34
C GLY A 36 -6.97 -0.12 5.91
N LYS A 37 -8.00 -0.78 6.44
CA LYS A 37 -9.42 -0.48 6.14
C LYS A 37 -9.85 0.90 6.64
N ASN A 38 -9.19 1.43 7.66
CA ASN A 38 -9.48 2.74 8.20
C ASN A 38 -8.99 3.84 7.26
N GLY A 39 -7.96 3.58 6.45
CA GLY A 39 -7.36 4.58 5.57
C GLY A 39 -6.79 5.78 6.31
N ILE A 40 -6.33 6.78 5.56
CA ILE A 40 -5.65 7.97 6.11
C ILE A 40 -6.37 9.26 5.69
N LEU A 41 -6.44 10.25 6.59
CA LEU A 41 -6.99 11.57 6.22
C LEU A 41 -6.04 12.27 5.24
N GLN A 42 -6.57 12.96 4.24
CA GLN A 42 -5.76 13.73 3.28
C GLN A 42 -4.80 14.69 3.99
N SER A 43 -5.32 15.48 4.94
CA SER A 43 -4.53 16.43 5.72
C SER A 43 -3.42 15.77 6.54
N GLU A 44 -3.61 14.51 6.96
CA GLU A 44 -2.60 13.75 7.69
C GLU A 44 -1.54 13.20 6.73
N LEU A 45 -1.97 12.64 5.58
CA LEU A 45 -1.05 12.15 4.56
C LEU A 45 -0.10 13.25 4.09
N TRP A 46 -0.61 14.46 3.81
CA TRP A 46 0.21 15.61 3.39
C TRP A 46 1.30 15.94 4.41
N LYS A 47 0.95 15.94 5.70
CA LYS A 47 1.91 16.17 6.78
C LYS A 47 2.97 15.09 6.81
N LYS A 48 2.60 13.81 6.67
CA LYS A 48 3.53 12.68 6.71
C LYS A 48 4.52 12.69 5.54
N ILE A 49 4.10 13.09 4.35
CA ILE A 49 4.94 13.10 3.14
C ILE A 49 5.61 14.47 2.88
N GLY A 50 5.44 15.44 3.78
CA GLY A 50 6.01 16.79 3.62
C GLY A 50 5.45 17.58 2.43
N ALA A 51 4.25 17.25 1.94
CA ALA A 51 3.66 17.89 0.76
C ALA A 51 2.73 19.04 1.12
N THR A 52 2.70 20.06 0.25
CA THR A 52 1.64 21.08 0.30
C THR A 52 0.29 20.49 -0.10
N SER A 53 -0.81 21.17 0.26
CA SER A 53 -2.16 20.77 -0.16
C SER A 53 -2.28 20.62 -1.69
N ARG A 54 -1.55 21.42 -2.47
CA ARG A 54 -1.59 21.40 -3.94
C ARG A 54 -0.83 20.20 -4.50
N GLU A 55 0.39 19.95 -4.04
CA GLU A 55 1.20 18.80 -4.45
C GLU A 55 0.52 17.51 -4.04
N GLY A 56 0.10 17.44 -2.78
CA GLY A 56 -0.65 16.33 -2.25
C GLY A 56 -1.88 16.00 -3.10
N SER A 57 -2.74 17.00 -3.33
CA SER A 57 -3.95 16.79 -4.13
C SER A 57 -3.63 16.25 -5.53
N ARG A 58 -2.54 16.68 -6.17
CA ARG A 58 -2.09 16.14 -7.46
C ARG A 58 -1.67 14.67 -7.33
N ILE A 59 -0.93 14.31 -6.28
CA ILE A 59 -0.52 12.94 -5.99
C ILE A 59 -1.73 12.02 -5.80
N ALA A 60 -2.66 12.39 -4.91
CA ALA A 60 -3.87 11.60 -4.68
C ALA A 60 -4.74 11.49 -5.94
N SER A 61 -4.89 12.56 -6.71
CA SER A 61 -5.65 12.51 -7.97
C SER A 61 -5.03 11.53 -8.97
N LYS A 62 -3.69 11.44 -9.01
CA LYS A 62 -3.00 10.47 -9.87
C LYS A 62 -3.20 9.04 -9.39
N LEU A 63 -3.09 8.78 -8.08
CA LEU A 63 -3.37 7.46 -7.49
C LEU A 63 -4.83 7.02 -7.67
N LEU A 64 -5.78 7.96 -7.55
CA LEU A 64 -7.21 7.74 -7.83
C LEU A 64 -7.42 7.38 -9.31
N LYS A 65 -6.79 8.10 -10.23
CA LYS A 65 -6.87 7.83 -11.68
C LYS A 65 -6.37 6.42 -12.03
N PHE A 66 -5.33 5.95 -11.34
CA PHE A 66 -4.83 4.58 -11.51
C PHE A 66 -5.63 3.52 -10.75
N GLY A 67 -6.67 3.89 -10.00
CA GLY A 67 -7.50 2.96 -9.23
C GLY A 67 -6.78 2.33 -8.04
N LEU A 68 -5.63 2.89 -7.61
CA LEU A 68 -4.83 2.33 -6.52
C LEU A 68 -5.40 2.67 -5.14
N ILE A 69 -6.12 3.79 -5.06
CA ILE A 69 -6.80 4.27 -3.86
C ILE A 69 -8.22 4.74 -4.20
N GLY A 70 -9.09 4.75 -3.19
CA GLY A 70 -10.38 5.43 -3.18
C GLY A 70 -10.38 6.64 -2.25
N ARG A 71 -11.44 7.45 -2.31
CA ARG A 71 -11.67 8.58 -1.40
C ARG A 71 -13.08 8.53 -0.82
N LYS A 72 -13.21 8.80 0.48
CA LYS A 72 -14.50 8.95 1.17
C LYS A 72 -14.56 10.31 1.87
N ARG A 73 -15.62 11.07 1.65
CA ARG A 73 -15.84 12.34 2.35
C ARG A 73 -16.20 12.05 3.81
N VAL A 74 -15.51 12.69 4.75
CA VAL A 74 -15.70 12.50 6.19
C VAL A 74 -15.69 13.85 6.91
N LEU A 75 -16.45 13.93 8.01
CA LEU A 75 -16.39 15.07 8.92
C LEU A 75 -15.29 14.80 9.95
N HIS A 76 -14.31 15.70 10.05
CA HIS A 76 -13.23 15.60 11.02
C HIS A 76 -13.03 16.96 11.68
N ASN A 77 -13.19 17.02 13.00
CA ASN A 77 -13.10 18.26 13.80
C ASN A 77 -13.97 19.41 13.23
N GLY A 78 -15.21 19.10 12.87
CA GLY A 78 -16.16 20.08 12.32
C GLY A 78 -15.86 20.55 10.89
N LYS A 79 -14.81 20.03 10.24
CA LYS A 79 -14.45 20.35 8.85
C LYS A 79 -14.61 19.13 7.96
N TRP A 80 -15.19 19.34 6.78
CA TRP A 80 -15.25 18.30 5.76
C TRP A 80 -13.86 18.08 5.16
N THR A 81 -13.44 16.82 5.11
CA THR A 81 -12.19 16.38 4.48
C THR A 81 -12.41 15.05 3.76
N TYR A 82 -11.38 14.53 3.10
CA TYR A 82 -11.41 13.19 2.54
C TYR A 82 -10.48 12.24 3.28
N ARG A 83 -10.94 11.00 3.39
CA ARG A 83 -10.18 9.85 3.83
C ARG A 83 -9.80 9.03 2.60
N LEU A 84 -8.51 8.79 2.42
CA LEU A 84 -7.95 7.98 1.35
C LEU A 84 -7.87 6.53 1.81
N LEU A 85 -8.40 5.63 1.00
CA LEU A 85 -8.53 4.21 1.30
C LEU A 85 -7.77 3.41 0.25
N PRO A 86 -6.99 2.37 0.59
CA PRO A 86 -6.40 1.52 -0.42
C PRO A 86 -7.50 0.72 -1.14
N THR A 87 -7.40 0.58 -2.47
CA THR A 87 -8.34 -0.27 -3.22
C THR A 87 -8.09 -1.76 -2.95
N LYS A 88 -6.83 -2.12 -2.75
CA LYS A 88 -6.39 -3.47 -2.36
C LYS A 88 -5.60 -3.40 -1.07
N LEU A 89 -6.02 -4.17 -0.08
CA LEU A 89 -5.28 -4.31 1.17
C LEU A 89 -4.06 -5.21 0.96
N PRO A 90 -2.96 -4.97 1.69
CA PRO A 90 -1.88 -5.93 1.76
C PRO A 90 -2.41 -7.25 2.31
N VAL A 91 -1.95 -8.36 1.73
CA VAL A 91 -2.26 -9.70 2.23
C VAL A 91 -1.49 -9.89 3.54
N ASN A 92 -2.17 -10.27 4.61
CA ASN A 92 -1.49 -10.64 5.84
C ASN A 92 -0.88 -12.05 5.65
N ILE A 93 0.43 -12.13 5.47
CA ILE A 93 1.12 -13.41 5.27
C ILE A 93 1.02 -14.26 6.54
N GLU A 94 0.98 -13.66 7.73
CA GLU A 94 0.84 -14.37 9.01
C GLU A 94 -0.44 -15.22 9.05
N SER A 95 -1.52 -14.76 8.39
CA SER A 95 -2.80 -15.47 8.35
C SER A 95 -2.74 -16.82 7.62
N ILE A 96 -1.69 -17.09 6.84
CA ILE A 96 -1.49 -18.36 6.15
C ILE A 96 -0.31 -19.17 6.69
N MET A 97 0.48 -18.61 7.61
CA MET A 97 1.67 -19.28 8.15
C MET A 97 1.32 -20.55 8.93
N ASP A 98 0.20 -20.52 9.63
CA ASP A 98 -0.25 -21.65 10.45
C ASP A 98 -0.98 -22.73 9.64
N LEU A 99 -1.28 -22.46 8.36
CA LEU A 99 -1.94 -23.43 7.50
C LEU A 99 -0.95 -24.55 7.14
N PRO A 100 -1.22 -25.82 7.50
CA PRO A 100 -0.30 -26.92 7.24
C PRO A 100 -0.04 -27.15 5.75
N CYS A 101 -0.96 -26.71 4.91
CA CYS A 101 -0.88 -26.83 3.45
C CYS A 101 -0.05 -25.73 2.79
N ALA A 102 0.21 -24.58 3.43
CA ALA A 102 0.88 -23.45 2.78
C ALA A 102 2.32 -23.79 2.35
N PHE A 103 2.99 -24.67 3.10
CA PHE A 103 4.37 -25.11 2.86
C PHE A 103 4.52 -26.64 2.96
N CYS A 104 3.48 -27.39 2.56
CA CYS A 104 3.46 -28.84 2.71
C CYS A 104 4.42 -29.53 1.72
N THR A 105 5.29 -30.39 2.23
CA THR A 105 6.23 -31.20 1.42
C THR A 105 5.53 -32.22 0.52
N ASP A 106 4.29 -32.60 0.85
CA ASP A 106 3.55 -33.66 0.16
C ASP A 106 2.62 -33.12 -0.94
N GLN A 107 2.76 -31.84 -1.31
CA GLN A 107 1.83 -31.14 -2.22
C GLN A 107 1.67 -31.85 -3.57
N GLU A 108 2.75 -32.42 -4.11
CA GLU A 108 2.72 -33.16 -5.37
C GLU A 108 1.91 -34.46 -5.30
N ARG A 109 1.75 -35.04 -4.10
CA ARG A 109 1.01 -36.28 -3.86
C ARG A 109 -0.36 -36.03 -3.23
N CYS A 110 -0.72 -34.76 -3.03
CA CYS A 110 -2.00 -34.31 -2.48
C CYS A 110 -3.00 -33.94 -3.60
N GLY A 111 -4.25 -34.40 -3.50
CA GLY A 111 -5.34 -34.09 -4.45
C GLY A 111 -6.50 -35.10 -4.39
N GLU A 112 -7.63 -34.79 -5.02
CA GLU A 112 -8.86 -35.62 -4.95
C GLU A 112 -8.66 -37.07 -5.41
N GLU A 113 -7.86 -37.30 -6.45
CA GLU A 113 -7.56 -38.63 -7.00
C GLU A 113 -6.15 -39.14 -6.63
N LYS A 114 -5.48 -38.51 -5.66
CA LYS A 114 -4.11 -38.86 -5.28
C LYS A 114 -4.04 -39.72 -4.02
N TYR A 115 -2.81 -40.13 -3.68
CA TYR A 115 -2.52 -40.93 -2.50
C TYR A 115 -2.92 -40.23 -1.20
N ILE A 116 -2.69 -38.91 -1.12
CA ILE A 116 -3.12 -38.08 0.01
C ILE A 116 -4.31 -37.25 -0.46
N THR A 117 -5.46 -37.42 0.18
CA THR A 117 -6.66 -36.62 -0.06
C THR A 117 -6.95 -35.72 1.15
N PRO A 118 -7.71 -34.63 1.00
CA PRO A 118 -8.08 -33.78 2.13
C PRO A 118 -8.75 -34.54 3.28
N GLU A 119 -9.56 -35.57 2.97
CA GLU A 119 -10.28 -36.38 3.96
C GLU A 119 -9.34 -37.30 4.76
N ARG A 120 -8.17 -37.64 4.22
CA ARG A 120 -7.20 -38.58 4.80
C ARG A 120 -5.90 -37.91 5.24
N CYS A 121 -5.82 -36.58 5.16
CA CYS A 121 -4.62 -35.83 5.49
C CYS A 121 -4.53 -35.55 6.99
N GLU A 122 -3.69 -36.30 7.72
CA GLU A 122 -3.50 -36.11 9.17
C GLU A 122 -3.08 -34.68 9.55
N LYS A 123 -2.22 -34.04 8.76
CA LYS A 123 -1.78 -32.64 9.00
C LYS A 123 -2.97 -31.68 8.99
N LEU A 124 -3.89 -31.87 8.04
CA LEU A 124 -5.10 -31.06 7.92
C LEU A 124 -6.09 -31.40 9.05
N THR A 125 -6.29 -32.68 9.37
CA THR A 125 -7.13 -33.12 10.49
C THR A 125 -6.65 -32.50 11.80
N ASN A 126 -5.36 -32.59 12.11
CA ASN A 126 -4.78 -32.03 13.34
C ASN A 126 -4.95 -30.52 13.41
N TYR A 127 -4.75 -29.82 12.29
CA TYR A 127 -4.98 -28.38 12.21
C TYR A 127 -6.46 -28.02 12.47
N LEU A 128 -7.40 -28.73 11.83
CA LEU A 128 -8.82 -28.50 12.06
C LEU A 128 -9.21 -28.79 13.52
N MET A 129 -8.76 -29.92 14.08
CA MET A 129 -9.05 -30.28 15.48
C MET A 129 -8.49 -29.27 16.49
N LYS A 130 -7.34 -28.65 16.19
CA LYS A 130 -6.78 -27.57 17.02
C LYS A 130 -7.63 -26.30 16.96
N ASN A 131 -8.15 -25.94 15.79
CA ASN A 131 -8.84 -24.66 15.55
C ASN A 131 -10.37 -24.71 15.66
N LEU A 132 -10.97 -25.91 15.69
CA LEU A 132 -12.42 -26.12 15.87
C LEU A 132 -12.89 -26.02 17.34
N LYS A 133 -11.96 -25.90 18.30
CA LYS A 133 -12.30 -25.66 19.71
C LYS A 133 -12.62 -24.17 19.92
N ASN A 134 -13.82 -23.77 19.54
CA ASN A 134 -14.51 -22.57 20.01
C ASN A 134 -15.93 -22.94 20.41
#